data_AF-A0A355YBQ5-F1
#
_entry.id   AF-A0A355YBQ5-F1
#
_cell.length_a   1.000
_cell.length_b   1.000
_cell.length_c   1.000
_cell.angle_alpha   90.00
_cell.angle_beta   90.00
_cell.angle_gamma   90.00
#
_symmetry.space_group_name_H-M   'P 1'
#
loop_
_entity.id
_entity.type
_entity.pdbx_description
1 polymer ?
#
loop_
_entity_poly.entity_id
_entity_poly.type
_entity_poly.pdbx_seq_one_letter_code
_entity_poly.pdbx_strand_id
1 'polypeptide(L)' 'MGYSAQYLANEEWTELHAAYVAHGSGPEFWQVYQELQQAAVARHGEARIHIVNELAKAAEHMGAIHQAILV' A
#
# COMPACT_ATOMS: atom_id res chain seq x y z
N MET A 1 2.38 7.82 17.48
CA MET A 1 2.84 8.78 16.46
C MET A 1 3.86 8.08 15.58
N GLY A 2 3.65 8.04 14.26
CA GLY A 2 4.71 7.77 13.29
C GLY A 2 4.81 6.35 12.71
N TYR A 3 3.76 5.85 12.05
CA TYR A 3 3.92 4.85 10.98
C TYR A 3 3.09 5.27 9.76
N SER A 4 3.07 6.58 9.50
CA SER A 4 2.60 7.09 8.21
C SER A 4 3.61 6.64 7.18
N ALA A 5 3.18 5.85 6.20
CA ALA A 5 4.00 5.45 5.07
C ALA A 5 4.72 6.70 4.54
N GLN A 6 6.02 6.78 4.79
CA GLN A 6 6.85 7.95 4.48
C GLN A 6 6.96 8.19 2.96
N TYR A 7 6.35 7.29 2.18
CA TYR A 7 6.44 7.15 0.74
C TYR A 7 5.09 7.32 0.04
N LEU A 8 3.96 7.33 0.78
CA LEU A 8 2.63 7.58 0.23
C LEU A 8 2.06 8.87 0.80
N ALA A 9 1.49 9.70 -0.07
CA ALA A 9 0.72 10.88 0.32
C ALA A 9 -0.56 10.47 1.07
N ASN A 10 -1.09 11.37 1.89
CA ASN A 10 -2.36 11.15 2.60
C ASN A 10 -3.53 10.88 1.65
N GLU A 11 -3.51 11.45 0.45
CA GLU A 11 -4.51 11.19 -0.60
C GLU A 11 -4.43 9.76 -1.14
N GLU A 12 -3.22 9.26 -1.42
CA GLU A 12 -2.99 7.89 -1.90
C GLU A 12 -3.43 6.84 -0.87
N TRP A 13 -3.24 7.16 0.42
CA TRP A 13 -3.78 6.37 1.52
C TRP A 13 -5.31 6.34 1.56
N THR A 14 -5.93 7.50 1.34
CA THR A 14 -7.38 7.62 1.33
C THR A 14 -7.98 6.84 0.16
N GLU A 15 -7.32 6.86 -1.00
CA GLU A 15 -7.72 6.11 -2.18
C GLU A 15 -7.61 4.60 -1.99
N LEU A 16 -6.50 4.11 -1.41
CA LEU A 16 -6.32 2.69 -1.09
C LEU A 16 -7.38 2.19 -0.08
N HIS A 17 -7.66 2.99 0.95
CA HIS A 17 -8.68 2.66 1.94
C HIS A 17 -10.09 2.70 1.35
N ALA A 18 -10.39 3.66 0.46
CA ALA A 18 -11.67 3.72 -0.24
C ALA A 18 -11.88 2.48 -1.14
N ALA A 19 -10.83 2.06 -1.85
CA ALA A 19 -10.87 0.84 -2.66
C ALA A 19 -11.10 -0.41 -1.79
N TYR A 20 -10.45 -0.50 -0.62
CA TYR A 20 -10.65 -1.60 0.32
C TYR A 20 -12.08 -1.63 0.88
N VAL A 21 -12.65 -0.48 1.25
CA VAL A 21 -14.04 -0.41 1.74
C VAL A 21 -15.05 -0.76 0.65
N ALA A 22 -14.79 -0.37 -0.59
CA ALA A 22 -15.70 -0.60 -1.71
C ALA A 22 -15.64 -2.04 -2.25
N HIS A 23 -14.45 -2.63 -2.31
CA HIS A 23 -14.20 -3.90 -3.03
C HIS A 23 -13.61 -5.01 -2.14
N GLY A 24 -13.30 -4.73 -0.87
CA GLY A 24 -12.59 -5.65 0.01
C GLY A 24 -11.19 -5.95 -0.50
N SER A 25 -10.71 -7.18 -0.31
CA SER A 25 -9.45 -7.69 -0.92
C SER A 25 -9.62 -8.14 -2.38
N GLY A 26 -10.55 -7.54 -3.11
CA GLY A 26 -10.87 -7.86 -4.51
C GLY A 26 -9.77 -7.42 -5.50
N PRO A 27 -9.85 -7.87 -6.76
CA PRO A 27 -8.87 -7.52 -7.79
C PRO A 27 -8.74 -6.01 -8.03
N GLU A 28 -9.82 -5.24 -7.84
CA GLU A 28 -9.82 -3.78 -7.96
C GLU A 28 -8.96 -3.10 -6.88
N PHE A 29 -9.00 -3.62 -5.64
CA PHE A 29 -8.12 -3.16 -4.57
C PHE A 29 -6.65 -3.43 -4.91
N TRP A 30 -6.35 -4.63 -5.43
CA TRP A 30 -4.99 -5.00 -5.81
C TRP A 30 -4.45 -4.18 -6.99
N GLN A 31 -5.32 -3.77 -7.90
CA GLN A 31 -4.95 -2.86 -8.98
C GLN A 31 -4.52 -1.50 -8.43
N VAL A 32 -5.35 -0.88 -7.58
CA VAL A 32 -5.03 0.40 -6.91
C VAL A 32 -3.73 0.27 -6.09
N TYR A 33 -3.59 -0.83 -5.35
CA TYR A 33 -2.38 -1.11 -4.58
C TYR A 33 -1.11 -1.16 -5.46
N GLN A 34 -1.17 -1.81 -6.63
CA GLN A 34 -0.04 -1.89 -7.56
C GLN A 34 0.28 -0.55 -8.21
N GLU A 35 -0.73 0.23 -8.60
CA GLU A 35 -0.55 1.56 -9.18
C GLU A 35 0.14 2.51 -8.19
N LEU A 36 -0.31 2.52 -6.94
CA LEU A 36 0.30 3.30 -5.86
C LEU A 36 1.73 2.84 -5.54
N GLN A 37 1.97 1.53 -5.53
CA GLN A 37 3.30 0.98 -5.35
C GLN A 37 4.25 1.43 -6.48
N GLN A 38 3.82 1.37 -7.74
CA GLN A 38 4.64 1.80 -8.87
C GLN A 38 4.92 3.31 -8.83
N ALA A 39 3.92 4.13 -8.50
CA ALA A 39 4.08 5.57 -8.35
C ALA A 39 5.09 5.93 -7.24
N ALA A 40 4.99 5.27 -6.09
CA ALA A 40 5.93 5.46 -4.99
C ALA A 40 7.36 5.02 -5.35
N VAL A 41 7.51 3.88 -6.04
CA VAL A 41 8.82 3.39 -6.50
C VAL A 41 9.46 4.35 -7.51
N ALA A 42 8.68 4.89 -8.45
CA ALA A 42 9.16 5.86 -9.43
C ALA A 42 9.64 7.18 -8.78
N ARG A 43 8.99 7.62 -7.70
CA ARG A 43 9.37 8.84 -6.96
C ARG A 43 10.62 8.66 -6.10
N HIS A 44 10.86 7.45 -5.59
CA HIS A 44 11.88 7.22 -4.56
C HIS A 44 13.07 6.35 -5.01
N GLY A 45 13.05 5.82 -6.24
CA GLY A 45 14.21 5.29 -6.98
C GLY A 45 14.89 4.02 -6.41
N GLU A 46 15.41 4.07 -5.19
CA GLU A 46 16.23 3.01 -4.57
C GLU A 46 15.52 2.30 -3.42
N ALA A 47 14.45 2.87 -2.85
CA ALA A 47 13.78 2.33 -1.67
C ALA A 47 12.65 1.32 -1.99
N ARG A 48 12.67 0.64 -3.15
CA ARG A 48 11.58 -0.24 -3.59
C ARG A 48 11.18 -1.28 -2.54
N ILE A 49 12.16 -1.94 -1.93
CA ILE A 49 11.93 -2.96 -0.90
C ILE A 49 11.24 -2.35 0.34
N HIS A 50 11.66 -1.15 0.76
CA HIS A 50 11.05 -0.45 1.89
C HIS A 50 9.61 -0.03 1.57
N ILE A 51 9.37 0.48 0.37
CA ILE A 51 8.03 0.90 -0.09
C ILE A 51 7.09 -0.29 -0.13
N VAL A 52 7.53 -1.41 -0.72
CA VAL A 52 6.72 -2.65 -0.79
C VAL A 52 6.43 -3.18 0.61
N ASN A 53 7.41 -3.18 1.52
CA ASN A 53 7.20 -3.64 2.89
C ASN A 53 6.23 -2.75 3.68
N GLU A 54 6.31 -1.44 3.53
CA GLU A 54 5.39 -0.52 4.21
C GLU A 54 3.96 -0.62 3.64
N LEU A 55 3.81 -0.75 2.32
CA LEU A 55 2.52 -1.04 1.69
C LEU A 55 1.96 -2.41 2.12
N ALA A 56 2.81 -3.42 2.28
CA ALA A 56 2.38 -4.74 2.74
C ALA A 56 1.86 -4.68 4.19
N LYS A 57 2.57 -3.98 5.09
CA LYS A 57 2.09 -3.73 6.46
C LYS A 57 0.78 -2.94 6.49
N ALA A 58 0.64 -1.96 5.59
CA ALA A 58 -0.60 -1.22 5.44
C ALA A 58 -1.77 -2.14 5.07
N ALA A 59 -1.59 -3.00 4.07
CA ALA A 59 -2.58 -4.00 3.67
C ALA A 59 -2.89 -5.00 4.80
N GLU A 60 -1.90 -5.41 5.58
CA GLU A 60 -2.08 -6.28 6.76
C GLU A 60 -2.88 -5.59 7.87
N HIS A 61 -2.58 -4.34 8.20
CA HIS A 61 -3.35 -3.55 9.16
C HIS A 61 -4.79 -3.29 8.72
N MET A 62 -5.02 -3.16 7.42
CA MET A 62 -6.37 -3.07 6.86
C MET A 62 -7.11 -4.42 6.91
N GLY A 63 -6.44 -5.53 7.22
CA GLY A 63 -7.02 -6.88 7.15
C GLY A 63 -7.17 -7.40 5.73
N ALA A 64 -6.56 -6.73 4.75
CA ALA A 64 -6.59 -7.14 3.36
C ALA A 64 -5.74 -8.40 3.10
N ILE A 65 -4.67 -8.58 3.88
CA ILE A 65 -3.83 -9.78 3.91
C ILE A 65 -3.57 -10.24 5.35
N HIS A 66 -3.36 -11.54 5.52
CA HIS A 66 -3.15 -12.16 6.84
C HIS A 66 -1.69 -12.10 7.31
N GLN A 67 -0.73 -11.89 6.39
CA GLN A 67 0.69 -11.75 6.74
C GLN A 67 1.46 -10.97 5.68
N ALA A 68 2.10 -9.87 6.07
CA ALA A 68 3.05 -9.15 5.23
C ALA A 68 4.43 -9.83 5.28
N ILE A 69 4.66 -10.88 4.46
CA ILE A 69 6.00 -11.45 4.31
C ILE A 69 6.53 -11.18 2.90
N LEU A 70 7.61 -10.41 2.83
CA LEU A 70 8.55 -10.45 1.72
C LEU A 70 9.56 -11.58 2.04
N VAL A 71 9.46 -12.73 1.36
CA VAL A 71 10.50 -13.77 1.37
C VAL A 71 11.43 -13.54 0.19
#